data_AF-A0A4Y8I9A3-F1
#
_entry.id   AF-A0A4Y8I9A3-F1
#
_cell.length_a   1.000
_cell.length_b   1.000
_cell.length_c   1.000
_cell.angle_alpha   90.00
_cell.angle_beta   90.00
_cell.angle_gamma   90.00
#
_symmetry.space_group_name_H-M   'P 1'
#
loop_
_entity.id
_entity.type
_entity.pdbx_description
1 polymer ?
#
loop_
_entity_poly.entity_id
_entity_poly.type
_entity_poly.pdbx_seq_one_letter_code
_entity_poly.pdbx_strand_id
1 'polypeptide(L)'
;MEKKEVKRKGLPPLVSKFDKNGVVWKRLEKVDHDLLGYLLSCHLVIEHYMDNFLLLNVSQKLSWKAAQLSFSQKVRLLSDDNRFKHPWDFIPAIAELNKLRNRFVHDIDIKLQVEDLKPISASIAKMSENENKNLNDPSDILEQFTFLVCSWFAGYIAGATEK
;
A
#
# COMPACT_ATOMS: atom_id res chain seq x y z
N MET A 1 -33.94 -10.04 11.95
CA MET A 1 -32.88 -9.14 12.46
C MET A 1 -32.72 -8.01 11.47
N GLU A 2 -33.19 -6.82 11.84
CA GLU A 2 -33.08 -5.60 11.04
C GLU A 2 -31.60 -5.14 11.05
N LYS A 3 -30.96 -5.05 9.88
CA LYS A 3 -29.60 -4.52 9.77
C LYS A 3 -29.67 -3.02 10.11
N LYS A 4 -29.21 -2.64 11.31
CA LYS A 4 -28.97 -1.22 11.61
C LYS A 4 -27.95 -0.69 10.60
N GLU A 5 -28.35 0.26 9.76
CA GLU A 5 -27.42 1.04 8.96
C GLU A 5 -26.39 1.70 9.89
N VAL A 6 -25.13 1.31 9.71
CA VAL A 6 -24.01 1.93 10.43
C VAL A 6 -23.85 3.33 9.83
N LYS A 7 -24.24 4.37 10.58
CA LYS A 7 -23.93 5.76 10.21
C LYS A 7 -22.41 5.93 10.11
N ARG A 8 -21.89 6.02 8.89
CA ARG A 8 -20.48 6.33 8.64
C ARG A 8 -20.18 7.73 9.18
N LYS A 9 -19.09 7.85 9.94
CA LYS A 9 -18.61 9.15 10.43
C LYS A 9 -17.86 9.84 9.29
N GLY A 10 -18.24 11.09 8.97
CA GLY A 10 -17.48 11.90 8.02
C GLY A 10 -16.18 12.42 8.63
N LEU A 11 -15.24 12.82 7.77
CA LEU A 11 -14.02 13.48 8.21
C LEU A 11 -14.31 14.87 8.81
N PRO A 12 -13.53 15.33 9.80
CA PRO A 12 -13.60 16.69 10.29
C PRO A 12 -13.38 17.73 9.18
N PRO A 13 -14.02 18.91 9.24
CA PRO A 13 -13.81 19.96 8.25
C PRO A 13 -12.41 20.58 8.36
N LEU A 14 -11.94 21.15 7.26
CA LEU A 14 -10.76 22.02 7.22
C LEU A 14 -11.16 23.49 7.23
N VAL A 15 -10.27 24.35 7.70
CA VAL A 15 -10.38 25.80 7.45
C VAL A 15 -9.90 26.08 6.02
N SER A 16 -10.75 26.68 5.20
CA SER A 16 -10.42 27.01 3.81
C SER A 16 -9.92 28.44 3.66
N LYS A 17 -10.63 29.40 4.25
CA LYS A 17 -10.32 30.83 4.22
C LYS A 17 -10.75 31.45 5.53
N PHE A 18 -10.10 32.53 5.93
CA PHE A 18 -10.51 33.33 7.09
C PHE A 18 -10.16 34.79 6.84
N ASP A 19 -11.04 35.69 7.25
CA ASP A 19 -10.84 37.14 7.21
C ASP A 19 -11.60 37.83 8.36
N LYS A 20 -11.69 39.17 8.32
CA LYS A 20 -12.41 39.97 9.32
C LYS A 20 -13.91 39.66 9.41
N ASN A 21 -14.50 39.02 8.39
CA ASN A 21 -15.91 38.68 8.28
C ASN A 21 -16.21 37.22 8.69
N GLY A 22 -15.18 36.42 9.00
CA GLY A 22 -15.35 35.09 9.59
C GLY A 22 -14.47 34.00 8.97
N VAL A 23 -14.84 32.75 9.26
CA VAL A 23 -14.10 31.53 8.85
C VAL A 23 -14.96 30.71 7.88
N VAL A 24 -14.37 30.38 6.73
CA VAL A 24 -14.97 29.48 5.73
C VAL A 24 -14.44 28.06 5.95
N TRP A 25 -15.35 27.12 6.14
CA TRP A 25 -15.04 25.71 6.38
C TRP A 25 -15.18 24.89 5.10
N LYS A 26 -14.17 24.07 4.77
CA LYS A 26 -14.21 23.06 3.71
C LYS A 26 -14.61 21.71 4.34
N ARG A 27 -15.76 21.18 3.93
CA ARG A 27 -16.23 19.84 4.31
C ARG A 27 -15.61 18.80 3.38
N LEU A 28 -15.24 17.64 3.92
CA LEU A 28 -14.57 16.54 3.22
C LEU A 28 -15.51 15.34 2.99
N GLU A 29 -16.78 15.61 2.71
CA GLU A 29 -17.85 14.59 2.63
C GLU A 29 -17.65 13.56 1.51
N LYS A 30 -16.86 13.92 0.49
CA LYS A 30 -16.61 13.08 -0.69
C LYS A 30 -15.33 12.24 -0.57
N VAL A 31 -14.62 12.35 0.56
CA VAL A 31 -13.38 11.61 0.80
C VAL A 31 -13.73 10.21 1.31
N ASP A 32 -13.28 9.20 0.58
CA ASP A 32 -13.42 7.80 0.97
C ASP A 32 -12.30 7.41 1.94
N HIS A 33 -12.47 7.78 3.20
CA HIS A 33 -11.48 7.49 4.25
C HIS A 33 -11.34 6.00 4.56
N ASP A 34 -12.35 5.18 4.24
CA ASP A 34 -12.28 3.73 4.39
C ASP A 34 -11.30 3.15 3.36
N LEU A 35 -11.44 3.53 2.08
CA LEU A 35 -10.52 3.11 1.02
C LEU A 35 -9.09 3.62 1.25
N LEU A 36 -8.94 4.87 1.71
CA LEU A 36 -7.61 5.42 2.05
C LEU A 36 -6.98 4.67 3.24
N GLY A 37 -7.77 4.37 4.27
CA GLY A 37 -7.36 3.53 5.39
C GLY A 37 -6.93 2.14 4.93
N TYR A 38 -7.68 1.55 4.00
CA TYR A 38 -7.36 0.25 3.43
C TYR A 38 -6.04 0.26 2.64
N LEU A 39 -5.80 1.27 1.79
CA LEU A 39 -4.51 1.43 1.11
C LEU A 39 -3.35 1.52 2.11
N LEU A 40 -3.52 2.27 3.21
CA LEU A 40 -2.51 2.37 4.26
C LEU A 40 -2.30 1.04 4.97
N SER A 41 -3.36 0.28 5.25
CA SER A 41 -3.25 -1.07 5.82
C SER A 41 -2.48 -2.01 4.90
N CYS A 42 -2.80 -2.03 3.60
CA CYS A 42 -2.06 -2.80 2.59
C CYS A 42 -0.57 -2.45 2.56
N HIS A 43 -0.23 -1.16 2.62
CA HIS A 43 1.15 -0.67 2.69
C HIS A 43 1.88 -1.20 3.94
N LEU A 44 1.27 -1.10 5.12
CA LEU A 44 1.87 -1.56 6.37
C LEU A 44 2.08 -3.08 6.41
N VAL A 45 1.12 -3.85 5.86
CA VAL A 45 1.24 -5.31 5.76
C VAL A 45 2.40 -5.68 4.83
N ILE A 46 2.51 -5.07 3.65
CA ILE A 46 3.63 -5.31 2.74
C ILE A 46 4.97 -4.94 3.40
N GLU A 47 5.03 -3.80 4.08
CA GLU A 47 6.24 -3.36 4.79
C GLU A 47 6.68 -4.37 5.85
N HIS A 48 5.73 -4.93 6.60
CA HIS A 48 6.01 -5.97 7.60
C HIS A 48 6.69 -7.19 6.96
N TYR A 49 6.19 -7.66 5.80
CA TYR A 49 6.81 -8.78 5.10
C TYR A 49 8.18 -8.43 4.53
N MET A 50 8.35 -7.23 3.98
CA MET A 50 9.65 -6.74 3.51
C MET A 50 10.67 -6.68 4.65
N ASP A 51 10.28 -6.22 5.83
CA ASP A 51 11.14 -6.15 7.00
C ASP A 51 11.64 -7.54 7.43
N ASN A 52 10.74 -8.52 7.51
CA ASN A 52 11.13 -9.89 7.85
C ASN A 52 12.02 -10.52 6.78
N PHE A 53 11.70 -10.31 5.50
CA PHE A 53 12.53 -10.77 4.40
C PHE A 53 13.93 -10.17 4.46
N LEU A 54 14.05 -8.85 4.63
CA LEU A 54 15.34 -8.18 4.71
C LEU A 54 16.14 -8.64 5.94
N LEU A 55 15.48 -8.82 7.09
CA LEU A 55 16.13 -9.33 8.30
C LEU A 55 16.79 -10.70 8.10
N LEU A 56 16.14 -11.61 7.36
CA LEU A 56 16.73 -12.92 7.02
C LEU A 56 17.97 -12.82 6.13
N ASN A 57 18.09 -11.74 5.36
CA ASN A 57 19.17 -11.56 4.39
C ASN A 57 20.29 -10.63 4.90
N VAL A 58 20.09 -9.96 6.04
CA VAL A 58 21.09 -9.11 6.68
C VAL A 58 21.94 -9.93 7.66
N SER A 59 23.24 -9.65 7.71
CA SER A 59 24.15 -10.26 8.69
C SER A 59 23.66 -10.02 10.11
N GLN A 60 23.60 -11.08 10.92
CA GLN A 60 23.20 -11.01 12.35
C GLN A 60 24.08 -10.09 13.21
N LYS A 61 25.20 -9.59 12.67
CA LYS A 61 26.10 -8.64 13.34
C LYS A 61 25.61 -7.19 13.29
N LEU A 62 24.59 -6.88 12.48
CA LEU A 62 24.06 -5.53 12.32
C LEU A 62 22.68 -5.40 12.97
N SER A 63 22.45 -4.28 13.66
CA SER A 63 21.15 -4.01 14.28
C SER A 63 20.16 -3.49 13.24
N TRP A 64 19.28 -4.37 12.74
CA TRP A 64 18.20 -4.02 11.82
C TRP A 64 17.29 -2.91 12.38
N LYS A 65 16.90 -3.04 13.66
CA LYS A 65 16.01 -2.09 14.32
C LYS A 65 16.64 -0.69 14.45
N ALA A 66 17.96 -0.62 14.67
CA ALA A 66 18.66 0.67 14.76
C ALA A 66 18.81 1.35 13.40
N ALA A 67 18.75 0.60 12.29
CA ALA A 67 18.89 1.17 10.95
C ALA A 67 17.72 2.08 10.56
N GLN A 68 16.53 1.90 11.16
CA GLN A 68 15.33 2.72 10.96
C GLN A 68 15.05 3.06 9.48
N LEU A 69 15.18 2.05 8.62
CA LEU A 69 15.02 2.25 7.19
C LEU A 69 13.59 2.66 6.87
N SER A 70 13.44 3.65 6.00
CA SER A 70 12.14 4.01 5.44
C SER A 70 11.68 2.99 4.42
N PHE A 71 10.38 2.96 4.13
CA PHE A 71 9.81 2.11 3.09
C PHE A 71 10.54 2.26 1.74
N SER A 72 10.85 3.48 1.31
CA SER A 72 11.55 3.72 0.05
C SER A 72 12.99 3.19 0.05
N GLN A 73 13.67 3.25 1.20
CA GLN A 73 15.00 2.65 1.35
C GLN A 73 14.92 1.12 1.28
N LYS A 74 13.93 0.50 1.92
CA LYS A 74 13.69 -0.96 1.83
C LYS A 74 13.42 -1.38 0.39
N VAL A 75 12.56 -0.67 -0.34
CA VAL A 75 12.30 -0.92 -1.77
C VAL A 75 13.59 -0.87 -2.58
N ARG A 76 14.44 0.14 -2.33
CA ARG A 76 15.73 0.28 -3.03
C ARG A 76 16.68 -0.89 -2.74
N LEU A 77 16.72 -1.40 -1.51
CA LEU A 77 17.52 -2.59 -1.18
C LEU A 77 17.07 -3.84 -1.95
N LEU A 78 15.80 -3.93 -2.33
CA LEU A 78 15.24 -5.05 -3.09
C LEU A 78 15.35 -4.87 -4.61
N SER A 79 15.60 -3.66 -5.11
CA SER A 79 15.52 -3.34 -6.55
C SER A 79 16.58 -4.07 -7.39
N ASP A 80 17.73 -4.38 -6.81
CA ASP A 80 18.84 -5.07 -7.50
C ASP A 80 18.87 -6.58 -7.25
N ASP A 81 17.91 -7.10 -6.49
CA ASP A 81 17.88 -8.51 -6.12
C ASP A 81 17.24 -9.37 -7.23
N ASN A 82 18.03 -10.30 -7.76
CA ASN A 82 17.65 -11.17 -8.87
C ASN A 82 16.41 -12.04 -8.59
N ARG A 83 16.04 -12.24 -7.32
CA ARG A 83 14.84 -13.01 -6.94
C ARG A 83 13.54 -12.33 -7.35
N PHE A 84 13.55 -11.01 -7.52
CA PHE A 84 12.38 -10.22 -7.95
C PHE A 84 12.37 -9.96 -9.46
N LYS A 85 13.08 -10.77 -10.25
CA LYS A 85 12.95 -10.73 -11.71
C LYS A 85 11.70 -11.49 -12.15
N HIS A 86 11.40 -11.39 -13.45
CA HIS A 86 10.26 -12.06 -14.07
C HIS A 86 10.10 -13.52 -13.61
N PRO A 87 8.88 -13.97 -13.23
CA PRO A 87 7.59 -13.25 -13.29
C PRO A 87 7.30 -12.35 -12.07
N TRP A 88 8.17 -12.31 -11.06
CA TRP A 88 7.96 -11.69 -9.76
C TRP A 88 8.44 -10.23 -9.66
N ASP A 89 8.37 -9.48 -10.77
CA ASP A 89 8.80 -8.08 -10.87
C ASP A 89 7.77 -7.11 -10.28
N PHE A 90 7.50 -7.27 -8.98
CA PHE A 90 6.53 -6.46 -8.23
C PHE A 90 7.17 -5.32 -7.45
N ILE A 91 8.50 -5.23 -7.36
CA ILE A 91 9.20 -4.14 -6.66
C ILE A 91 8.84 -2.76 -7.24
N PRO A 92 8.78 -2.55 -8.58
CA PRO A 92 8.30 -1.30 -9.13
C PRO A 92 6.86 -0.96 -8.70
N ALA A 93 5.97 -1.94 -8.62
CA ALA A 93 4.59 -1.74 -8.18
C ALA A 93 4.49 -1.40 -6.68
N ILE A 94 5.33 -1.99 -5.84
CA ILE A 94 5.48 -1.61 -4.43
C ILE A 94 5.95 -0.14 -4.32
N ALA A 95 6.84 0.31 -5.19
CA ALA A 95 7.27 1.70 -5.24
C ALA A 95 6.12 2.65 -5.61
N GLU A 96 5.26 2.26 -6.55
CA GLU A 96 4.04 3.01 -6.91
C GLU A 96 3.05 3.09 -5.75
N LEU A 97 2.84 2.00 -5.00
CA LEU A 97 2.01 2.02 -3.78
C LEU A 97 2.51 3.07 -2.76
N ASN A 98 3.83 3.18 -2.57
CA ASN A 98 4.41 4.20 -1.70
C ASN A 98 4.18 5.63 -2.21
N LYS A 99 4.23 5.85 -3.53
CA LYS A 99 3.89 7.16 -4.13
C LYS A 99 2.44 7.52 -3.86
N LEU A 100 1.51 6.58 -4.03
CA LEU A 100 0.08 6.79 -3.73
C LEU A 100 -0.13 7.12 -2.26
N ARG A 101 0.47 6.35 -1.35
CA ARG A 101 0.43 6.61 0.10
C ARG A 101 0.96 8.01 0.44
N ASN A 102 2.10 8.42 -0.13
CA ASN A 102 2.66 9.76 0.14
C ASN A 102 1.76 10.86 -0.39
N ARG A 103 1.18 10.68 -1.58
CA ARG A 103 0.22 11.63 -2.14
C ARG A 103 -0.95 11.86 -1.18
N PHE A 104 -1.50 10.79 -0.59
CA PHE A 104 -2.63 10.86 0.35
C PHE A 104 -2.28 11.49 1.69
N VAL A 105 -1.09 11.24 2.21
CA VAL A 105 -0.63 11.89 3.45
C VAL A 105 -0.51 13.41 3.26
N HIS A 106 -0.24 13.87 2.03
CA HIS A 106 -0.09 15.29 1.72
C HIS A 106 -1.38 15.99 1.28
N ASP A 107 -2.36 15.27 0.77
CA ASP A 107 -3.64 15.85 0.34
C ASP A 107 -4.83 14.95 0.73
N ILE A 108 -5.57 15.46 1.71
CA ILE A 108 -6.71 14.80 2.35
C ILE A 108 -7.98 14.83 1.48
N ASP A 109 -8.02 15.63 0.41
CA ASP A 109 -9.17 15.70 -0.51
C ASP A 109 -8.99 14.80 -1.75
N ILE A 110 -7.93 13.98 -1.77
CA ILE A 110 -7.68 13.05 -2.86
C ILE A 110 -8.75 11.96 -2.90
N LYS A 111 -9.16 11.63 -4.11
CA LYS A 111 -9.89 10.40 -4.43
C LYS A 111 -8.95 9.42 -5.10
N LEU A 112 -8.81 8.23 -4.52
CA LEU A 112 -8.15 7.12 -5.19
C LEU A 112 -9.04 6.64 -6.33
N GLN A 113 -8.52 6.62 -7.56
CA GLN A 113 -9.23 6.12 -8.73
C GLN A 113 -8.56 4.83 -9.23
N VAL A 114 -9.29 4.02 -10.00
CA VAL A 114 -8.74 2.79 -10.61
C VAL A 114 -7.54 3.12 -11.51
N GLU A 115 -7.56 4.27 -12.17
CA GLU A 115 -6.49 4.77 -13.03
C GLU A 115 -5.16 4.94 -12.28
N ASP A 116 -5.22 5.34 -11.00
CA ASP A 116 -4.05 5.48 -10.15
C ASP A 116 -3.38 4.12 -9.85
N LEU A 117 -4.15 3.03 -9.94
CA LEU A 117 -3.72 1.67 -9.64
C LEU A 117 -3.35 0.86 -10.89
N LYS A 118 -3.35 1.49 -12.08
CA LYS A 118 -2.93 0.84 -13.34
C LYS A 118 -1.55 0.16 -13.24
N PRO A 119 -0.51 0.78 -12.67
CA PRO A 119 0.80 0.12 -12.54
C PRO A 119 0.74 -1.14 -11.66
N ILE A 120 -0.06 -1.08 -10.60
CA ILE A 120 -0.25 -2.20 -9.65
C ILE A 120 -1.03 -3.34 -10.33
N SER A 121 -2.10 -3.00 -11.04
CA SER A 121 -2.92 -3.96 -11.81
C SER A 121 -2.10 -4.67 -12.88
N ALA A 122 -1.22 -3.94 -13.58
CA ALA A 122 -0.31 -4.52 -14.57
C ALA A 122 0.68 -5.50 -13.93
N SER A 123 1.13 -5.23 -12.69
CA SER A 123 2.01 -6.14 -11.95
C SER A 123 1.27 -7.42 -11.52
N ILE A 124 0.02 -7.31 -11.07
CA ILE A 124 -0.85 -8.47 -10.79
C ILE A 124 -1.01 -9.36 -12.02
N ALA A 125 -1.31 -8.76 -13.18
CA ALA A 125 -1.51 -9.52 -14.42
C ALA A 125 -0.26 -10.33 -14.79
N LYS A 126 0.93 -9.74 -14.65
CA LYS A 126 2.21 -10.44 -14.88
C LYS A 126 2.44 -11.61 -13.91
N MET A 127 2.11 -11.44 -12.64
CA MET A 127 2.35 -12.46 -11.61
C MET A 127 1.35 -13.62 -11.65
N SER A 128 0.13 -13.40 -12.13
CA SER A 128 -0.97 -14.36 -11.97
C SER A 128 -1.21 -15.27 -13.19
N GLU A 129 -0.47 -15.09 -14.29
CA GLU A 129 -0.68 -15.77 -15.60
C GLU A 129 -2.15 -15.73 -16.11
N ASN A 130 -3.02 -14.98 -15.43
CA ASN A 130 -4.45 -14.88 -15.66
C ASN A 130 -4.74 -13.46 -16.08
N GLU A 131 -4.82 -13.24 -17.40
CA GLU A 131 -5.13 -11.93 -18.00
C GLU A 131 -6.54 -11.42 -17.66
N ASN A 132 -7.39 -12.22 -16.99
CA ASN A 132 -8.85 -12.04 -17.01
C ASN A 132 -9.54 -11.75 -15.67
N LYS A 133 -8.83 -11.25 -14.65
CA LYS A 133 -9.54 -10.52 -13.60
C LYS A 133 -9.64 -9.05 -14.01
N ASN A 134 -10.78 -8.66 -14.57
CA ASN A 134 -11.17 -7.26 -14.71
C ASN A 134 -11.35 -6.67 -13.31
N LEU A 135 -10.23 -6.30 -12.67
CA LEU A 135 -10.23 -5.62 -11.39
C LEU A 135 -10.59 -4.16 -11.65
N ASN A 136 -11.86 -3.84 -11.41
CA ASN A 136 -12.43 -2.52 -11.64
C ASN A 136 -12.74 -1.77 -10.33
N ASP A 137 -12.41 -2.38 -9.18
CA ASP A 137 -12.54 -1.75 -7.87
C ASP A 137 -11.15 -1.54 -7.24
N PRO A 138 -10.85 -0.32 -6.74
CA PRO A 138 -9.57 -0.05 -6.08
C PRO A 138 -9.24 -0.98 -4.90
N SER A 139 -10.25 -1.38 -4.12
CA SER A 139 -10.07 -2.26 -2.97
C SER A 139 -9.67 -3.66 -3.43
N ASP A 140 -10.33 -4.19 -4.46
CA ASP A 140 -10.01 -5.51 -5.03
C ASP A 140 -8.59 -5.54 -5.60
N ILE A 141 -8.16 -4.46 -6.26
CA ILE A 141 -6.78 -4.33 -6.77
C ILE A 141 -5.77 -4.35 -5.62
N LEU A 142 -6.02 -3.57 -4.57
CA LEU A 142 -5.15 -3.52 -3.39
C LEU A 142 -5.09 -4.86 -2.66
N GLU A 143 -6.23 -5.52 -2.47
CA GLU A 143 -6.32 -6.84 -1.83
C GLU A 143 -5.51 -7.88 -2.60
N GLN A 144 -5.78 -8.00 -3.91
CA GLN A 144 -5.13 -8.97 -4.79
C GLN A 144 -3.61 -8.73 -4.86
N PHE A 145 -3.18 -7.47 -4.95
CA PHE A 145 -1.76 -7.13 -4.98
C PHE A 145 -1.08 -7.48 -3.66
N THR A 146 -1.65 -7.05 -2.53
CA THR A 146 -1.12 -7.36 -1.20
C THR A 146 -1.05 -8.86 -0.99
N PHE A 147 -2.09 -9.60 -1.36
CA PHE A 147 -2.11 -11.06 -1.25
C PHE A 147 -0.95 -11.72 -2.02
N LEU A 148 -0.75 -11.36 -3.29
CA LEU A 148 0.31 -11.95 -4.12
C LEU A 148 1.70 -11.64 -3.57
N VAL A 149 1.98 -10.37 -3.27
CA VAL A 149 3.26 -9.91 -2.74
C VAL A 149 3.56 -10.58 -1.39
N CYS A 150 2.60 -10.57 -0.47
CA CYS A 150 2.80 -11.15 0.85
C CYS A 150 2.92 -12.67 0.81
N SER A 151 2.19 -13.36 -0.08
CA SER A 151 2.33 -14.81 -0.27
C SER A 151 3.72 -15.19 -0.75
N TRP A 152 4.29 -14.40 -1.68
CA TRP A 152 5.65 -14.61 -2.15
C TRP A 152 6.68 -14.46 -1.02
N PHE A 153 6.59 -13.37 -0.24
CA PHE A 153 7.47 -13.15 0.90
C PHE A 153 7.31 -14.23 1.98
N ALA A 154 6.06 -14.59 2.32
CA ALA A 154 5.76 -15.62 3.31
C ALA A 154 6.36 -16.97 2.92
N GLY A 155 6.20 -17.38 1.65
CA GLY A 155 6.79 -18.62 1.13
C GLY A 155 8.31 -18.63 1.23
N TYR A 156 8.96 -17.51 0.90
CA TYR A 156 10.41 -17.38 1.06
C TYR A 156 10.84 -17.48 2.53
N ILE A 157 10.17 -16.75 3.42
CA ILE A 157 10.46 -16.73 4.86
C ILE A 157 10.33 -18.13 5.45
N ALA A 158 9.21 -18.82 5.19
CA ALA A 158 8.97 -20.17 5.68
C ALA A 158 10.07 -21.15 5.23
N GLY A 159 10.40 -21.16 3.93
CA GLY A 159 11.43 -22.04 3.39
C GLY A 159 12.86 -21.71 3.86
N ALA A 160 13.12 -20.49 4.34
CA ALA A 160 14.39 -20.11 4.93
C ALA A 160 14.51 -20.51 6.41
N THR A 161 13.39 -20.60 7.14
CA THR A 161 13.36 -20.96 8.57
C THR A 161 13.30 -22.47 8.83
N GLU A 162 12.94 -23.27 7.82
CA GLU A 162 12.88 -24.74 7.92
C GLU A 162 14.23 -25.44 7.65
N LYS A 163 15.31 -24.68 7.48
CA LYS A 163 16.69 -25.19 7.28
C LYS A 163 17.52 -25.07 8.56
#